data_AF-A0A9P0HSV7-F1
#
_entry.id   AF-A0A9P0HSV7-F1
#
_cell.length_a   1.000
_cell.length_b   1.000
_cell.length_c   1.000
_cell.angle_alpha   90.00
_cell.angle_beta   90.00
_cell.angle_gamma   90.00
#
_symmetry.space_group_name_H-M   'P 1'
#
loop_
_entity.id
_entity.type
_entity.pdbx_description
1 polymer ?
#
loop_
_entity_poly.entity_id
_entity_poly.type
_entity_poly.pdbx_seq_one_letter_code
_entity_poly.pdbx_strand_id
1 'polypeptide(L)'
;MTYLMEEFEDTDESIWCKFIHYDPRSHSILLEDLKENGYSVVPRQKGLDLDHAILALNSLGRYHGMAKVLEQREIISKDDYKPYTLFTDLKLVKSYLYGSISNLSKVMKNSWGPEWEDTANKLKISFEPFAAKWMSMGTVQSETNFTVLNHGDFWSNNMMFKYDFQKRPIGVKFLDYQAPHYNTPCIDLSYFMYLGIQPPVRRSNYQFLLKTYHDSLVRTLDKFGFTGTKPTLEDITDTMKRLEFFGLTYFAVSYPNLTCTSSEALDFEKVIATGGKEGFNEDVLKKPEMIEKLGPDIIDFVERHVSGLNQS
;
A
#
# COMPACT_ATOMS: atom_id res chain seq x y z
N MET A 1 4.74 -5.77 -20.65
CA MET A 1 4.57 -7.08 -19.97
C MET A 1 4.02 -8.16 -20.91
N THR A 2 2.99 -7.88 -21.74
CA THR A 2 2.47 -8.83 -22.74
C THR A 2 3.55 -9.49 -23.60
N TYR A 3 4.53 -8.71 -24.07
CA TYR A 3 5.69 -9.21 -24.81
C TYR A 3 6.43 -10.37 -24.10
N LEU A 4 6.61 -10.30 -22.77
CA LEU A 4 7.22 -11.39 -22.01
C LEU A 4 6.32 -12.63 -21.95
N MET A 5 5.01 -12.44 -21.87
CA MET A 5 4.07 -13.56 -21.88
C MET A 5 4.09 -14.28 -23.23
N GLU A 6 4.14 -13.53 -24.33
CA GLU A 6 4.23 -14.09 -25.68
C GLU A 6 5.56 -14.85 -25.89
N GLU A 7 6.69 -14.26 -25.49
CA GLU A 7 8.02 -14.86 -25.64
C GLU A 7 8.18 -16.19 -24.87
N PHE A 8 7.60 -16.27 -23.66
CA PHE A 8 7.70 -17.45 -22.80
C PHE A 8 6.47 -18.37 -22.87
N GLU A 9 5.61 -18.18 -23.86
CA GLU A 9 4.36 -18.94 -24.06
C GLU A 9 3.51 -19.02 -22.79
N ASP A 10 3.47 -17.93 -22.03
CA ASP A 10 2.75 -17.85 -20.77
C ASP A 10 1.24 -17.67 -21.00
N THR A 11 0.50 -18.75 -20.76
CA THR A 11 -0.96 -18.81 -20.91
C THR A 11 -1.71 -18.32 -19.68
N ASP A 12 -1.03 -17.89 -18.62
CA ASP A 12 -1.68 -17.30 -17.45
C ASP A 12 -2.48 -16.06 -17.86
N GLU A 13 -3.59 -15.80 -17.17
CA GLU A 13 -4.35 -14.59 -17.39
C GLU A 13 -3.54 -13.33 -17.02
N SER A 14 -3.66 -12.27 -17.83
CA SER A 14 -3.00 -10.98 -17.54
C SER A 14 -3.49 -10.40 -16.21
N ILE A 15 -2.62 -9.70 -15.50
CA ILE A 15 -2.98 -8.98 -14.27
C ILE A 15 -3.42 -7.53 -14.54
N TRP A 16 -3.50 -7.11 -15.81
CA TRP A 16 -3.96 -5.80 -16.24
C TRP A 16 -5.11 -5.96 -17.24
N CYS A 17 -5.95 -4.92 -17.35
CA CYS A 17 -6.99 -4.84 -18.38
C CYS A 17 -6.40 -4.50 -19.76
N LYS A 18 -7.12 -4.83 -20.83
CA LYS A 18 -6.70 -4.43 -22.17
C LYS A 18 -6.82 -2.91 -22.35
N PHE A 19 -5.71 -2.27 -22.71
CA PHE A 19 -5.68 -0.89 -23.19
C PHE A 19 -6.24 -0.84 -24.62
N ILE A 20 -7.24 0.02 -24.84
CA ILE A 20 -7.90 0.17 -26.16
C ILE A 20 -7.38 1.43 -26.85
N HIS A 21 -7.39 2.57 -26.16
CA HIS A 21 -7.02 3.86 -26.75
C HIS A 21 -6.64 4.91 -25.70
N TYR A 22 -5.85 5.89 -26.10
CA TYR A 22 -5.61 7.13 -25.35
C TYR A 22 -5.89 8.32 -26.27
N ASP A 23 -6.83 9.19 -25.88
CA ASP A 23 -7.06 10.48 -26.55
C ASP A 23 -6.28 11.58 -25.82
N PRO A 24 -5.21 12.12 -26.41
CA PRO A 24 -4.40 13.16 -25.79
C PRO A 24 -5.14 14.50 -25.67
N ARG A 25 -6.22 14.74 -26.44
CA ARG A 25 -6.96 16.02 -26.40
C ARG A 25 -7.85 16.13 -25.18
N SER A 26 -8.45 15.02 -24.76
CA SER A 26 -9.31 14.94 -23.59
C SER A 26 -8.61 14.33 -22.37
N HIS A 27 -7.34 13.97 -22.49
CA HIS A 27 -6.58 13.21 -21.49
C HIS A 27 -7.34 11.98 -21.00
N SER A 28 -8.00 11.26 -21.92
CA SER A 28 -8.87 10.14 -21.59
C SER A 28 -8.26 8.82 -22.06
N ILE A 29 -8.39 7.79 -21.23
CA ILE A 29 -7.95 6.43 -21.55
C ILE A 29 -9.21 5.56 -21.70
N LEU A 30 -9.26 4.77 -22.76
CA LEU A 30 -10.27 3.75 -22.98
C LEU A 30 -9.68 2.38 -22.67
N LEU A 31 -10.33 1.67 -21.75
CA LEU A 31 -9.94 0.35 -21.26
C LEU A 31 -11.09 -0.64 -21.51
N GLU A 32 -10.74 -1.92 -21.55
CA GLU A 32 -11.71 -3.01 -21.50
C GLU A 32 -12.62 -2.93 -20.27
N ASP A 33 -13.92 -3.16 -20.48
CA ASP A 33 -14.85 -3.32 -19.37
C ASP A 33 -14.70 -4.71 -18.75
N LEU A 34 -14.02 -4.75 -17.60
CA LEU A 34 -13.79 -5.99 -16.86
C LEU A 34 -15.08 -6.61 -16.30
N LYS A 35 -16.15 -5.83 -16.09
CA LYS A 35 -17.42 -6.36 -15.54
C LYS A 35 -18.07 -7.34 -16.50
N GLU A 36 -17.98 -7.10 -17.80
CA GLU A 36 -18.47 -8.02 -18.84
C GLU A 36 -17.75 -9.38 -18.79
N ASN A 37 -16.53 -9.42 -18.24
CA ASN A 37 -15.73 -10.63 -18.05
C ASN A 37 -15.87 -11.26 -16.64
N GLY A 38 -16.86 -10.81 -15.86
CA GLY A 38 -17.18 -11.36 -14.54
C GLY A 38 -16.27 -10.88 -13.41
N TYR A 39 -15.55 -9.79 -13.61
CA TYR A 39 -14.75 -9.15 -12.56
C TYR A 39 -15.58 -8.16 -11.73
N SER A 40 -15.29 -8.07 -10.44
CA SER A 40 -15.92 -7.10 -9.54
C SER A 40 -14.99 -6.64 -8.44
N VAL A 41 -15.25 -5.45 -7.87
CA VAL A 41 -14.47 -4.88 -6.76
C VAL A 41 -14.99 -5.42 -5.44
N VAL A 42 -14.09 -5.80 -4.53
CA VAL A 42 -14.48 -6.09 -3.14
C VAL A 42 -14.78 -4.77 -2.42
N PRO A 43 -15.94 -4.61 -1.75
CA PRO A 43 -16.24 -3.39 -1.02
C PRO A 43 -15.13 -3.05 -0.01
N ARG A 44 -14.52 -1.86 -0.15
CA ARG A 44 -13.39 -1.40 0.66
C ARG A 44 -13.64 -1.44 2.17
N GLN A 45 -14.90 -1.31 2.61
CA GLN A 45 -15.33 -1.43 4.02
C GLN A 45 -15.06 -2.83 4.61
N LYS A 46 -15.12 -3.87 3.77
CA LYS A 46 -14.91 -5.26 4.17
C LYS A 46 -13.43 -5.61 4.26
N GLY A 47 -12.59 -5.05 3.38
CA GLY A 47 -11.22 -5.50 3.20
C GLY A 47 -11.13 -6.92 2.64
N LEU A 48 -9.94 -7.31 2.18
CA LEU A 48 -9.70 -8.62 1.61
C LEU A 48 -9.55 -9.70 2.69
N ASP A 49 -10.18 -10.84 2.47
CA ASP A 49 -9.93 -12.07 3.25
C ASP A 49 -8.63 -12.75 2.81
N LEU A 50 -8.34 -13.92 3.38
CA LEU A 50 -7.09 -14.64 3.14
C LEU A 50 -6.95 -15.10 1.68
N ASP A 51 -8.00 -15.63 1.06
CA ASP A 51 -7.94 -16.15 -0.31
C ASP A 51 -7.69 -15.01 -1.31
N HIS A 52 -8.34 -13.87 -1.10
CA HIS A 52 -8.11 -12.67 -1.91
C HIS A 52 -6.69 -12.12 -1.70
N ALA A 53 -6.20 -12.10 -0.47
CA ALA A 53 -4.86 -11.63 -0.14
C ALA A 53 -3.78 -12.50 -0.78
N ILE A 54 -3.94 -13.83 -0.75
CA ILE A 54 -3.03 -14.78 -1.41
C ILE A 54 -2.99 -14.52 -2.91
N LEU A 55 -4.15 -14.37 -3.56
CA LEU A 55 -4.21 -14.13 -5.00
C LEU A 55 -3.57 -12.78 -5.37
N ALA A 56 -3.88 -11.72 -4.63
CA ALA A 56 -3.31 -10.38 -4.86
C ALA A 56 -1.78 -10.37 -4.68
N LEU A 57 -1.25 -11.01 -3.64
CA LEU A 57 0.20 -11.08 -3.38
C LEU A 57 0.94 -11.93 -4.41
N ASN A 58 0.34 -13.04 -4.86
CA ASN A 58 0.88 -13.80 -5.98
C ASN A 58 0.97 -12.93 -7.24
N SER A 59 -0.11 -12.21 -7.58
CA SER A 59 -0.13 -11.30 -8.73
C SER A 59 0.80 -10.10 -8.58
N LEU A 60 1.03 -9.60 -7.35
CA LEU A 60 2.00 -8.53 -7.09
C LEU A 60 3.44 -9.02 -7.31
N GLY A 61 3.76 -10.22 -6.83
CA GLY A 61 5.07 -10.86 -7.09
C GLY A 61 5.31 -11.03 -8.59
N ARG A 62 4.26 -11.40 -9.34
CA ARG A 62 4.28 -11.47 -10.81
C ARG A 62 4.50 -10.11 -11.46
N TYR A 63 3.76 -9.08 -11.04
CA TYR A 63 3.92 -7.70 -11.51
C TYR A 63 5.36 -7.21 -11.34
N HIS A 64 5.88 -7.29 -10.11
CA HIS A 64 7.24 -6.85 -9.77
C HIS A 64 8.32 -7.64 -10.53
N GLY A 65 8.18 -8.97 -10.62
CA GLY A 65 9.12 -9.81 -11.34
C GLY A 65 9.16 -9.50 -12.84
N MET A 66 7.99 -9.34 -13.48
CA MET A 66 7.90 -8.98 -14.89
C MET A 66 8.48 -7.58 -15.15
N ALA A 67 8.16 -6.59 -14.29
CA ALA A 67 8.73 -5.25 -14.42
C ALA A 67 10.25 -5.28 -14.29
N LYS A 68 10.79 -6.07 -13.35
CA LYS A 68 12.23 -6.20 -13.15
C LYS A 68 12.95 -6.78 -14.37
N VAL A 69 12.32 -7.75 -15.05
CA VAL A 69 12.87 -8.31 -16.31
C VAL A 69 12.80 -7.30 -17.44
N LEU A 70 11.73 -6.50 -17.54
CA LEU A 70 11.66 -5.42 -18.54
C LEU A 70 12.71 -4.33 -18.28
N GLU A 71 13.00 -4.01 -17.02
CA GLU A 71 14.10 -3.11 -16.64
C GLU A 71 15.45 -3.70 -17.07
N GLN A 72 15.72 -4.98 -16.78
CA GLN A 72 16.95 -5.66 -17.22
C GLN A 72 17.15 -5.62 -18.74
N ARG A 73 16.04 -5.65 -19.50
CA ARG A 73 16.03 -5.58 -20.97
C ARG A 73 16.01 -4.16 -21.51
N GLU A 74 16.12 -3.15 -20.66
CA GLU A 74 16.12 -1.73 -21.02
C GLU A 74 14.82 -1.29 -21.74
N ILE A 75 13.72 -2.03 -21.57
CA ILE A 75 12.40 -1.69 -22.13
C ILE A 75 11.71 -0.63 -21.28
N ILE A 76 11.99 -0.62 -19.97
CA ILE A 76 11.58 0.43 -19.03
C ILE A 76 12.80 0.93 -18.28
N SER A 77 12.86 2.23 -18.00
CA SER A 77 13.93 2.82 -17.20
C SER A 77 13.39 3.44 -15.92
N LYS A 78 14.21 3.40 -14.86
CA LYS A 78 13.96 4.16 -13.64
C LYS A 78 13.89 5.67 -13.88
N ASP A 79 14.57 6.16 -14.92
CA ASP A 79 14.65 7.59 -15.23
C ASP A 79 13.32 8.12 -15.82
N ASP A 80 12.43 7.23 -16.26
CA ASP A 80 11.08 7.57 -16.75
C ASP A 80 10.11 7.91 -15.62
N TYR A 81 10.47 7.63 -14.36
CA TYR A 81 9.58 7.74 -13.21
C TYR A 81 10.12 8.70 -12.17
N LYS A 82 9.19 9.47 -11.58
CA LYS A 82 9.52 10.34 -10.44
C LYS A 82 9.60 9.51 -9.16
N PRO A 83 10.38 9.94 -8.16
CA PRO A 83 10.30 9.37 -6.83
C PRO A 83 8.88 9.45 -6.26
N TYR A 84 8.57 8.55 -5.33
CA TYR A 84 7.26 8.54 -4.68
C TYR A 84 7.01 9.86 -3.96
N THR A 85 5.94 10.57 -4.33
CA THR A 85 5.67 11.93 -3.86
C THR A 85 5.59 12.03 -2.34
N LEU A 86 5.08 10.99 -1.68
CA LEU A 86 4.98 10.96 -0.22
C LEU A 86 6.33 10.82 0.49
N PHE A 87 7.42 10.53 -0.22
CA PHE A 87 8.79 10.59 0.32
C PHE A 87 9.59 11.80 -0.14
N THR A 88 8.99 12.74 -0.88
CA THR A 88 9.70 13.92 -1.39
C THR A 88 8.99 15.24 -1.09
N ASP A 89 7.67 15.22 -0.91
CA ASP A 89 6.87 16.43 -0.67
C ASP A 89 6.62 16.64 0.83
N LEU A 90 7.45 17.48 1.46
CA LEU A 90 7.30 17.85 2.88
C LEU A 90 5.98 18.56 3.19
N LYS A 91 5.39 19.29 2.23
CA LYS A 91 4.10 19.95 2.45
C LYS A 91 3.01 18.89 2.58
N LEU A 92 3.02 17.89 1.70
CA LEU A 92 2.09 16.77 1.76
C LEU A 92 2.29 15.94 3.04
N VAL A 93 3.55 15.62 3.39
CA VAL A 93 3.87 14.89 4.65
C VAL A 93 3.37 15.66 5.88
N LYS A 94 3.58 16.98 5.94
CA LYS A 94 3.14 17.82 7.05
C LYS A 94 1.62 17.92 7.15
N SER A 95 0.96 18.19 6.03
CA SER A 95 -0.47 18.45 6.02
C SER A 95 -1.28 17.17 6.16
N TYR A 96 -0.98 16.15 5.36
CA TYR A 96 -1.77 14.93 5.35
C TYR A 96 -1.34 13.98 6.47
N LEU A 97 -0.10 13.46 6.45
CA LEU A 97 0.30 12.39 7.35
C LEU A 97 0.41 12.87 8.80
N TYR A 98 1.19 13.93 9.04
CA TYR A 98 1.39 14.49 10.37
C TYR A 98 0.11 15.15 10.91
N GLY A 99 -0.62 15.88 10.07
CA GLY A 99 -1.93 16.43 10.42
C GLY A 99 -2.92 15.36 10.85
N SER A 100 -2.95 14.23 10.13
CA SER A 100 -3.82 13.09 10.49
C SER A 100 -3.41 12.41 11.81
N ILE A 101 -2.10 12.25 12.08
CA ILE A 101 -1.62 11.75 13.38
C ILE A 101 -2.04 12.69 14.52
N SER A 102 -1.91 14.01 14.31
CA SER A 102 -2.34 15.02 15.28
C SER A 102 -3.85 14.96 15.52
N ASN A 103 -4.64 14.80 14.45
CA ASN A 103 -6.09 14.65 14.53
C ASN A 103 -6.48 13.34 15.26
N LEU A 104 -5.81 12.23 14.95
CA LEU A 104 -6.01 10.95 15.62
C LEU A 104 -5.76 11.07 17.13
N SER A 105 -4.62 11.62 17.54
CA SER A 105 -4.30 11.87 18.96
C SER A 105 -5.39 12.69 19.66
N LYS A 106 -5.89 13.75 19.01
CA LYS A 106 -6.99 14.59 19.52
C LYS A 106 -8.28 13.78 19.70
N VAL A 107 -8.71 13.04 18.67
CA VAL A 107 -9.96 12.25 18.72
C VAL A 107 -9.86 11.14 19.77
N MET A 108 -8.72 10.44 19.84
CA MET A 108 -8.48 9.40 20.84
C MET A 108 -8.67 9.95 22.26
N LYS A 109 -8.00 11.06 22.58
CA LYS A 109 -8.10 11.69 23.90
C LYS A 109 -9.53 12.12 24.24
N ASN A 110 -10.28 12.63 23.27
CA ASN A 110 -11.60 13.22 23.51
C ASN A 110 -12.75 12.22 23.43
N SER A 111 -12.56 11.05 22.81
CA SER A 111 -13.69 10.19 22.42
C SER A 111 -13.47 8.69 22.53
N TRP A 112 -12.24 8.20 22.71
CA TRP A 112 -12.00 6.74 22.76
C TRP A 112 -12.07 6.15 24.16
N GLY A 113 -12.02 6.99 25.20
CA GLY A 113 -12.10 6.56 26.60
C GLY A 113 -10.79 6.79 27.37
N PRO A 114 -10.82 6.77 28.72
CA PRO A 114 -9.65 7.04 29.56
C PRO A 114 -8.47 6.07 29.33
N GLU A 115 -8.74 4.83 28.95
CA GLU A 115 -7.74 3.80 28.66
C GLU A 115 -6.84 4.15 27.46
N TRP A 116 -7.29 5.06 26.59
CA TRP A 116 -6.52 5.51 25.42
C TRP A 116 -5.73 6.80 25.67
N GLU A 117 -5.83 7.41 26.85
CA GLU A 117 -5.20 8.71 27.12
C GLU A 117 -3.67 8.66 27.02
N ASP A 118 -3.03 7.59 27.55
CA ASP A 118 -1.58 7.40 27.45
C ASP A 118 -1.12 7.25 25.99
N THR A 119 -1.77 6.37 25.23
CA THR A 119 -1.53 6.18 23.80
C THR A 119 -1.70 7.47 23.00
N ALA A 120 -2.78 8.22 23.28
CA ALA A 120 -3.04 9.50 22.63
C ALA A 120 -1.96 10.54 22.94
N ASN A 121 -1.45 10.58 24.18
CA ASN A 121 -0.36 11.48 24.55
C ASN A 121 0.96 11.07 23.90
N LYS A 122 1.26 9.77 23.78
CA LYS A 122 2.46 9.28 23.08
C LYS A 122 2.47 9.69 21.61
N LEU A 123 1.33 9.68 20.91
CA LEU A 123 1.22 10.12 19.51
C LEU A 123 1.57 11.60 19.25
N LYS A 124 1.76 12.41 20.30
CA LYS A 124 2.22 13.80 20.16
C LYS A 124 3.72 13.81 19.88
N ILE A 125 4.07 13.72 18.61
CA ILE A 125 5.44 13.83 18.11
C ILE A 125 5.61 15.22 17.52
N SER A 126 6.80 15.82 17.65
CA SER A 126 7.15 17.01 16.87
C SER A 126 7.24 16.68 15.37
N PHE A 127 7.00 17.68 14.52
CA PHE A 127 6.99 17.46 13.07
C PHE A 127 8.37 17.07 12.53
N GLU A 128 9.45 17.68 13.05
CA GLU A 128 10.81 17.48 12.52
C GLU A 128 11.31 16.03 12.70
N PRO A 129 11.24 15.40 13.90
CA PRO A 129 11.57 13.99 14.06
C PRO A 129 10.67 13.06 13.24
N PHE A 130 9.37 13.35 13.18
CA PHE A 130 8.42 12.59 12.36
C PHE A 130 8.81 12.63 10.88
N ALA A 131 9.05 13.82 10.34
CA ALA A 131 9.43 14.03 8.95
C ALA A 131 10.78 13.37 8.64
N ALA A 132 11.79 13.52 9.49
CA ALA A 132 13.09 12.88 9.31
C ALA A 132 12.96 11.35 9.26
N LYS A 133 12.22 10.75 10.21
CA LYS A 133 11.96 9.31 10.23
C LYS A 133 11.19 8.88 8.98
N TRP A 134 10.13 9.59 8.61
CA TRP A 134 9.30 9.29 7.45
C TRP A 134 10.10 9.30 6.14
N MET A 135 10.84 10.38 5.89
CA MET A 135 11.60 10.56 4.66
C MET A 135 12.71 9.51 4.54
N SER A 136 13.30 9.08 5.67
CA SER A 136 14.29 7.99 5.68
C SER A 136 13.72 6.65 5.19
N MET A 137 12.40 6.42 5.31
CA MET A 137 11.76 5.18 4.83
C MET A 137 11.84 5.06 3.31
N GLY A 138 11.75 6.19 2.59
CA GLY A 138 11.86 6.24 1.14
C GLY A 138 13.26 6.01 0.59
N THR A 139 14.29 6.03 1.46
CA THR A 139 15.67 5.73 1.05
C THR A 139 15.84 4.22 0.89
N VAL A 140 16.35 3.81 -0.28
CA VAL A 140 16.74 2.44 -0.55
C VAL A 140 18.06 2.18 0.17
N GLN A 141 17.99 1.51 1.32
CA GLN A 141 19.15 1.13 2.13
C GLN A 141 19.26 -0.40 2.14
N SER A 142 20.04 -0.99 1.24
CA SER A 142 20.53 -2.37 1.38
C SER A 142 21.74 -2.62 0.48
N GLU A 143 22.60 -3.55 0.86
CA GLU A 143 23.72 -4.04 0.04
C GLU A 143 23.25 -4.82 -1.20
N THR A 144 21.98 -5.27 -1.25
CA THR A 144 21.39 -5.98 -2.40
C THR A 144 20.72 -5.06 -3.42
N ASN A 145 20.29 -3.85 -3.03
CA ASN A 145 19.63 -2.84 -3.88
C ASN A 145 18.51 -3.40 -4.78
N PHE A 146 17.74 -4.40 -4.31
CA PHE A 146 16.64 -4.96 -5.11
C PHE A 146 15.45 -4.00 -5.16
N THR A 147 15.43 -3.18 -6.21
CA THR A 147 14.33 -2.28 -6.54
C THR A 147 13.48 -2.83 -7.67
N VAL A 148 12.22 -2.41 -7.69
CA VAL A 148 11.22 -2.75 -8.71
C VAL A 148 10.43 -1.50 -9.05
N LEU A 149 9.76 -1.52 -10.21
CA LEU A 149 8.69 -0.57 -10.49
C LEU A 149 7.50 -0.93 -9.60
N ASN A 150 7.29 -0.16 -8.54
CA ASN A 150 6.10 -0.27 -7.69
C ASN A 150 4.88 0.26 -8.46
N HIS A 151 3.71 -0.26 -8.13
CA HIS A 151 2.42 0.29 -8.49
C HIS A 151 2.17 1.62 -7.77
N GLY A 152 2.54 1.69 -6.48
CA GLY A 152 2.51 2.89 -5.65
C GLY A 152 1.14 3.28 -5.06
N ASP A 153 0.09 2.54 -5.38
CA ASP A 153 -1.25 2.69 -4.77
C ASP A 153 -1.93 1.30 -4.70
N PHE A 154 -1.22 0.33 -4.15
CA PHE A 154 -1.59 -1.08 -4.22
C PHE A 154 -2.51 -1.48 -3.05
N TRP A 155 -3.82 -1.24 -3.19
CA TRP A 155 -4.84 -1.58 -2.18
C TRP A 155 -6.13 -2.13 -2.81
N SER A 156 -7.05 -2.60 -1.97
CA SER A 156 -8.21 -3.41 -2.38
C SER A 156 -9.13 -2.75 -3.41
N ASN A 157 -9.25 -1.42 -3.40
CA ASN A 157 -10.11 -0.69 -4.34
C ASN A 157 -9.54 -0.61 -5.76
N ASN A 158 -8.22 -0.77 -5.90
CA ASN A 158 -7.50 -0.76 -7.17
C ASN A 158 -7.34 -2.19 -7.73
N MET A 159 -8.22 -3.10 -7.31
CA MET A 159 -8.25 -4.49 -7.72
C MET A 159 -9.67 -4.92 -8.05
N MET A 160 -9.81 -5.64 -9.16
CA MET A 160 -11.04 -6.38 -9.47
C MET A 160 -10.76 -7.87 -9.46
N PHE A 161 -11.68 -8.64 -8.88
CA PHE A 161 -11.58 -10.08 -8.71
C PHE A 161 -12.65 -10.81 -9.52
N LYS A 162 -12.26 -11.96 -10.05
CA LYS A 162 -13.13 -12.94 -10.70
C LYS A 162 -13.29 -14.16 -9.82
N TYR A 163 -14.45 -14.80 -9.86
CA TYR A 163 -14.83 -15.84 -8.91
C TYR A 163 -15.24 -17.15 -9.58
N ASP A 164 -14.96 -18.26 -8.92
CA ASP A 164 -15.56 -19.55 -9.26
C ASP A 164 -16.99 -19.69 -8.72
N PHE A 165 -17.62 -20.84 -8.99
CA PHE A 165 -18.98 -21.13 -8.52
C PHE A 165 -19.11 -21.25 -7.00
N GLN A 166 -18.02 -21.43 -6.27
CA GLN A 166 -17.97 -21.41 -4.80
C GLN A 166 -17.65 -20.03 -4.23
N LYS A 167 -17.59 -18.99 -5.08
CA LYS A 167 -17.22 -17.61 -4.73
C LYS A 167 -15.78 -17.47 -4.22
N ARG A 168 -14.87 -18.39 -4.59
CA ARG A 168 -13.44 -18.23 -4.33
C ARG A 168 -12.81 -17.36 -5.41
N PRO A 169 -11.91 -16.43 -5.08
CA PRO A 169 -11.24 -15.60 -6.07
C PRO A 169 -10.30 -16.46 -6.92
N ILE A 170 -10.47 -16.42 -8.24
CA ILE A 170 -9.68 -17.20 -9.21
C ILE A 170 -8.90 -16.33 -10.19
N GLY A 171 -9.16 -15.03 -10.24
CA GLY A 171 -8.43 -14.08 -11.07
C GLY A 171 -8.47 -12.68 -10.46
N VAL A 172 -7.43 -11.89 -10.74
CA VAL A 172 -7.33 -10.49 -10.28
C VAL A 172 -6.78 -9.61 -11.40
N LYS A 173 -7.33 -8.40 -11.52
CA LYS A 173 -6.81 -7.33 -12.38
C LYS A 173 -6.48 -6.12 -11.50
N PHE A 174 -5.28 -5.59 -11.69
CA PHE A 174 -4.83 -4.34 -11.09
C PHE A 174 -5.29 -3.16 -11.95
N LEU A 175 -5.64 -2.07 -11.27
CA LEU A 175 -6.15 -0.84 -11.85
C LEU A 175 -5.41 0.36 -11.26
N ASP A 176 -5.54 1.52 -11.91
CA ASP A 176 -5.09 2.81 -11.38
C ASP A 176 -3.57 2.91 -11.11
N TYR A 177 -2.80 2.97 -12.20
CA TYR A 177 -1.35 3.17 -12.16
C TYR A 177 -0.97 4.67 -12.07
N GLN A 178 -1.55 5.40 -11.11
CA GLN A 178 -1.31 6.85 -10.95
C GLN A 178 -0.01 7.21 -10.24
N ALA A 179 0.58 6.29 -9.46
CA ALA A 179 1.77 6.55 -8.64
C ALA A 179 2.97 5.59 -8.89
N PRO A 180 3.24 5.12 -10.13
CA PRO A 180 4.34 4.20 -10.38
C PRO A 180 5.68 4.87 -10.11
N HIS A 181 6.56 4.16 -9.41
CA HIS A 181 7.88 4.67 -9.03
C HIS A 181 8.83 3.52 -8.71
N TYR A 182 10.14 3.77 -8.80
CA TYR A 182 11.14 2.78 -8.41
C TYR A 182 11.47 2.87 -6.92
N ASN A 183 11.35 1.75 -6.22
CA ASN A 183 11.78 1.59 -4.83
C ASN A 183 11.89 0.09 -4.49
N THR A 184 12.17 -0.26 -3.22
CA THR A 184 11.99 -1.63 -2.74
C THR A 184 10.55 -2.12 -3.02
N PRO A 185 10.34 -3.40 -3.34
CA PRO A 185 8.99 -3.98 -3.43
C PRO A 185 8.18 -3.87 -2.13
N CYS A 186 8.86 -3.63 -1.01
CA CYS A 186 8.24 -3.56 0.30
C CYS A 186 7.36 -2.31 0.49
N ILE A 187 7.42 -1.32 -0.42
CA ILE A 187 6.50 -0.18 -0.41
C ILE A 187 5.08 -0.65 -0.74
N ASP A 188 4.87 -1.30 -1.88
CA ASP A 188 3.58 -1.87 -2.24
C ASP A 188 3.12 -2.96 -1.26
N LEU A 189 4.03 -3.79 -0.75
CA LEU A 189 3.69 -4.78 0.29
C LEU A 189 3.17 -4.12 1.55
N SER A 190 3.87 -3.10 2.07
CA SER A 190 3.44 -2.39 3.27
C SER A 190 2.08 -1.73 3.02
N TYR A 191 1.90 -1.09 1.87
CA TYR A 191 0.63 -0.48 1.50
C TYR A 191 -0.52 -1.51 1.49
N PHE A 192 -0.33 -2.64 0.81
CA PHE A 192 -1.35 -3.66 0.68
C PHE A 192 -1.65 -4.40 1.98
N MET A 193 -0.62 -4.79 2.72
CA MET A 193 -0.78 -5.53 3.96
C MET A 193 -1.64 -4.74 4.94
N TYR A 194 -1.38 -3.43 5.08
CA TYR A 194 -2.09 -2.57 6.03
C TYR A 194 -3.41 -1.99 5.50
N LEU A 195 -3.54 -1.72 4.20
CA LEU A 195 -4.72 -1.04 3.64
C LEU A 195 -5.65 -1.94 2.81
N GLY A 196 -5.14 -3.07 2.32
CA GLY A 196 -5.90 -4.01 1.49
C GLY A 196 -6.55 -5.16 2.27
N ILE A 197 -5.86 -5.69 3.28
CA ILE A 197 -6.24 -6.92 3.99
C ILE A 197 -7.01 -6.59 5.27
N GLN A 198 -8.00 -7.42 5.61
CA GLN A 198 -8.66 -7.36 6.91
C GLN A 198 -7.61 -7.43 8.06
N PRO A 199 -7.63 -6.50 9.03
CA PRO A 199 -6.62 -6.47 10.09
C PRO A 199 -6.44 -7.80 10.84
N PRO A 200 -7.52 -8.54 11.24
CA PRO A 200 -7.37 -9.84 11.89
C PRO A 200 -6.70 -10.90 10.98
N VAL A 201 -7.01 -10.89 9.68
CA VAL A 201 -6.40 -11.80 8.70
C VAL A 201 -4.93 -11.49 8.53
N ARG A 202 -4.56 -10.20 8.35
CA ARG A 202 -3.15 -9.77 8.29
C ARG A 202 -2.39 -10.24 9.53
N ARG A 203 -2.88 -9.93 10.74
CA ARG A 203 -2.17 -10.22 12.00
C ARG A 203 -1.92 -11.72 12.18
N SER A 204 -2.91 -12.55 11.89
CA SER A 204 -2.80 -14.00 12.05
C SER A 204 -1.99 -14.70 10.96
N ASN A 205 -1.82 -14.08 9.79
CA ASN A 205 -1.17 -14.70 8.61
C ASN A 205 0.07 -13.94 8.10
N TYR A 206 0.59 -12.96 8.84
CA TYR A 206 1.58 -12.00 8.33
C TYR A 206 2.77 -12.65 7.62
N GLN A 207 3.41 -13.63 8.27
CA GLN A 207 4.58 -14.33 7.72
C GLN A 207 4.23 -15.19 6.50
N PHE A 208 3.07 -15.84 6.52
CA PHE A 208 2.58 -16.63 5.40
C PHE A 208 2.29 -15.76 4.17
N LEU A 209 1.71 -14.57 4.37
CA LEU A 209 1.45 -13.59 3.32
C LEU A 209 2.76 -13.06 2.71
N LEU A 210 3.75 -12.71 3.53
CA LEU A 210 5.07 -12.30 3.04
C LEU A 210 5.74 -13.39 2.21
N LYS A 211 5.71 -14.64 2.69
CA LYS A 211 6.24 -15.79 1.95
C LYS A 211 5.51 -15.99 0.63
N THR A 212 4.18 -15.86 0.60
CA THR A 212 3.37 -15.99 -0.61
C THR A 212 3.82 -15.02 -1.70
N TYR A 213 4.05 -13.76 -1.34
CA TYR A 213 4.61 -12.78 -2.27
C TYR A 213 6.02 -13.15 -2.74
N HIS A 214 6.91 -13.48 -1.79
CA HIS A 214 8.32 -13.78 -2.09
C HIS A 214 8.45 -14.97 -3.03
N ASP A 215 7.75 -16.06 -2.75
CA ASP A 215 7.72 -17.26 -3.59
C ASP A 215 7.25 -16.91 -5.03
N SER A 216 6.25 -16.03 -5.16
CA SER A 216 5.75 -15.58 -6.46
C SER A 216 6.74 -14.70 -7.22
N LEU A 217 7.38 -13.76 -6.51
CA LEU A 217 8.42 -12.91 -7.09
C LEU A 217 9.58 -13.76 -7.64
N VAL A 218 10.14 -14.65 -6.81
CA VAL A 218 11.28 -15.49 -7.21
C VAL A 218 10.90 -16.41 -8.38
N ARG A 219 9.75 -17.08 -8.31
CA ARG A 219 9.25 -17.92 -9.40
C ARG A 219 9.08 -17.14 -10.71
N THR A 220 8.59 -15.90 -10.62
CA THR A 220 8.41 -15.04 -11.80
C THR A 220 9.75 -14.60 -12.39
N LEU A 221 10.70 -14.18 -11.55
CA LEU A 221 12.05 -13.80 -11.99
C LEU A 221 12.75 -14.98 -12.68
N ASP A 222 12.61 -16.19 -12.12
CA ASP A 222 13.15 -17.41 -12.73
C ASP A 222 12.47 -17.74 -14.06
N LYS A 223 11.13 -17.68 -14.11
CA LYS A 223 10.34 -17.97 -15.32
C LYS A 223 10.73 -17.09 -16.49
N PHE A 224 10.94 -15.80 -16.27
CA PHE A 224 11.20 -14.82 -17.33
C PHE A 224 12.69 -14.50 -17.55
N GLY A 225 13.60 -15.26 -16.93
CA GLY A 225 15.03 -15.19 -17.21
C GLY A 225 15.75 -13.96 -16.60
N PHE A 226 15.36 -13.54 -15.39
CA PHE A 226 16.13 -12.55 -14.64
C PHE A 226 17.50 -13.13 -14.22
N THR A 227 18.59 -12.41 -14.50
CA THR A 227 19.96 -12.89 -14.24
C THR A 227 20.64 -12.19 -13.07
N GLY A 228 20.01 -11.19 -12.47
CA GLY A 228 20.54 -10.48 -11.30
C GLY A 228 20.32 -11.22 -9.97
N THR A 229 20.83 -10.65 -8.89
CA THR A 229 20.62 -11.16 -7.53
C THR A 229 19.15 -11.02 -7.13
N LYS A 230 18.53 -12.14 -6.74
CA LYS A 230 17.15 -12.18 -6.25
C LYS A 230 17.13 -11.94 -4.74
N PRO A 231 16.11 -11.23 -4.20
CA PRO A 231 16.01 -11.03 -2.76
C PRO A 231 15.65 -12.34 -2.06
N THR A 232 16.24 -12.57 -0.89
CA THR A 232 15.85 -13.66 0.02
C THR A 232 14.57 -13.28 0.78
N LEU A 233 13.91 -14.26 1.38
CA LEU A 233 12.76 -13.99 2.27
C LEU A 233 13.20 -13.16 3.49
N GLU A 234 14.44 -13.35 3.95
CA GLU A 234 15.05 -12.57 5.03
C GLU A 234 15.21 -11.10 4.62
N ASP A 235 15.74 -10.82 3.43
CA ASP A 235 15.86 -9.45 2.89
C ASP A 235 14.50 -8.72 2.87
N ILE A 236 13.46 -9.41 2.40
CA ILE A 236 12.09 -8.87 2.38
C ILE A 236 11.60 -8.65 3.81
N THR A 237 11.78 -9.62 4.70
CA THR A 237 11.32 -9.54 6.08
C THR A 237 11.97 -8.38 6.84
N ASP A 238 13.27 -8.19 6.68
CA ASP A 238 14.01 -7.12 7.36
C ASP A 238 13.68 -5.75 6.76
N THR A 239 13.45 -5.68 5.45
CA THR A 239 12.96 -4.44 4.82
C THR A 239 11.55 -4.10 5.30
N MET A 240 10.66 -5.07 5.45
CA MET A 240 9.32 -4.86 6.01
C MET A 240 9.40 -4.37 7.46
N LYS A 241 10.30 -4.92 8.30
CA LYS A 241 10.55 -4.40 9.67
C LYS A 241 11.02 -2.95 9.65
N ARG A 242 11.98 -2.62 8.78
CA ARG A 242 12.48 -1.23 8.62
C ARG A 242 11.33 -0.27 8.27
N LEU A 243 10.40 -0.71 7.42
CA LEU A 243 9.24 0.06 6.95
C LEU A 243 8.01 -0.01 7.87
N GLU A 244 8.10 -0.60 9.07
CA GLU A 244 6.95 -0.68 9.97
C GLU A 244 6.39 0.69 10.35
N PHE A 245 7.27 1.69 10.55
CA PHE A 245 6.85 3.06 10.80
C PHE A 245 5.96 3.60 9.67
N PHE A 246 6.34 3.31 8.42
CA PHE A 246 5.56 3.67 7.23
C PHE A 246 4.21 2.96 7.22
N GLY A 247 4.19 1.63 7.34
CA GLY A 247 2.98 0.82 7.28
C GLY A 247 1.97 1.15 8.38
N LEU A 248 2.44 1.27 9.63
CA LEU A 248 1.61 1.58 10.79
C LEU A 248 1.08 3.02 10.75
N THR A 249 1.87 3.98 10.27
CA THR A 249 1.38 5.36 10.08
C THR A 249 0.24 5.39 9.05
N TYR A 250 0.42 4.76 7.88
CA TYR A 250 -0.66 4.65 6.88
C TYR A 250 -1.89 3.95 7.43
N PHE A 251 -1.70 2.87 8.19
CA PHE A 251 -2.81 2.16 8.80
C PHE A 251 -3.58 3.07 9.77
N ALA A 252 -2.88 3.79 10.64
CA ALA A 252 -3.49 4.68 11.62
C ALA A 252 -4.26 5.85 10.97
N VAL A 253 -3.74 6.40 9.86
CA VAL A 253 -4.26 7.67 9.29
C VAL A 253 -5.08 7.53 8.01
N SER A 254 -4.76 6.56 7.16
CA SER A 254 -5.40 6.41 5.85
C SER A 254 -6.48 5.34 5.87
N TYR A 255 -6.28 4.22 6.56
CA TYR A 255 -7.26 3.13 6.63
C TYR A 255 -8.69 3.59 7.02
N PRO A 256 -8.88 4.47 8.03
CA PRO A 256 -10.23 4.90 8.43
C PRO A 256 -10.93 5.65 7.31
N ASN A 257 -10.20 6.56 6.64
CA ASN A 257 -10.72 7.37 5.54
C ASN A 257 -11.06 6.51 4.32
N LEU A 258 -10.18 5.54 4.01
CA LEU A 258 -10.33 4.65 2.86
C LEU A 258 -11.45 3.62 3.05
N THR A 259 -11.71 3.18 4.28
CA THR A 259 -12.69 2.12 4.56
C THR A 259 -14.03 2.62 5.10
N CYS A 260 -14.22 3.93 5.26
CA CYS A 260 -15.50 4.46 5.72
C CYS A 260 -16.57 4.46 4.60
N THR A 261 -17.84 4.56 5.02
CA THR A 261 -19.00 4.70 4.13
C THR A 261 -19.28 6.15 3.73
N SER A 262 -18.69 7.12 4.44
CA SER A 262 -18.89 8.54 4.14
C SER A 262 -18.18 8.91 2.84
N SER A 263 -18.86 9.66 1.97
CA SER A 263 -18.24 10.34 0.83
C SER A 263 -17.39 11.55 1.26
N GLU A 264 -17.52 11.98 2.51
CA GLU A 264 -16.88 13.17 3.09
C GLU A 264 -15.94 12.78 4.23
N ALA A 265 -15.19 11.69 4.06
CA ALA A 265 -14.24 11.22 5.07
C ALA A 265 -13.09 12.22 5.30
N LEU A 266 -12.63 12.80 4.18
CA LEU A 266 -11.47 13.66 4.12
C LEU A 266 -11.68 14.68 2.98
N ASP A 267 -11.64 15.95 3.32
CA ASP A 267 -11.51 17.04 2.35
C ASP A 267 -10.01 17.28 2.10
N PHE A 268 -9.48 16.60 1.09
CA PHE A 268 -8.04 16.62 0.81
C PHE A 268 -7.55 18.03 0.46
N GLU A 269 -8.33 18.80 -0.31
CA GLU A 269 -7.96 20.18 -0.66
C GLU A 269 -7.85 21.06 0.58
N LYS A 270 -8.83 20.95 1.49
CA LYS A 270 -8.82 21.69 2.75
C LYS A 270 -7.68 21.25 3.69
N VAL A 271 -7.35 19.96 3.73
CA VAL A 271 -6.20 19.45 4.48
C VAL A 271 -4.91 20.10 3.99
N ILE A 272 -4.68 20.13 2.66
CA ILE A 272 -3.49 20.75 2.08
C ILE A 272 -3.48 22.27 2.32
N ALA A 273 -4.62 22.94 2.11
CA ALA A 273 -4.72 24.40 2.25
C ALA A 273 -4.49 24.89 3.68
N THR A 274 -4.93 24.13 4.68
CA THR A 274 -4.80 24.49 6.10
C THR A 274 -3.54 23.95 6.77
N GLY A 275 -2.72 23.20 6.04
CA GLY A 275 -1.52 22.55 6.58
C GLY A 275 -1.85 21.45 7.59
N GLY A 276 -2.97 20.73 7.39
CA GLY A 276 -3.38 19.62 8.24
C GLY A 276 -4.09 20.03 9.53
N LYS A 277 -4.72 21.22 9.57
CA LYS A 277 -5.48 21.69 10.74
C LYS A 277 -6.98 21.43 10.62
N GLU A 278 -7.51 21.38 9.40
CA GLU A 278 -8.91 21.14 9.10
C GLU A 278 -9.05 20.16 7.93
N GLY A 279 -10.28 19.74 7.63
CA GLY A 279 -10.59 18.84 6.51
C GLY A 279 -10.70 17.37 6.89
N PHE A 280 -10.55 17.04 8.18
CA PHE A 280 -10.78 15.69 8.71
C PHE A 280 -12.21 15.55 9.22
N ASN A 281 -12.88 14.46 8.83
CA ASN A 281 -14.14 14.06 9.45
C ASN A 281 -13.85 13.19 10.67
N GLU A 282 -13.82 13.80 11.85
CA GLU A 282 -13.50 13.11 13.11
C GLU A 282 -14.48 11.99 13.46
N ASP A 283 -15.72 12.02 12.96
CA ASP A 283 -16.73 11.00 13.26
C ASP A 283 -16.37 9.63 12.67
N VAL A 284 -15.53 9.60 11.63
CA VAL A 284 -14.98 8.35 11.08
C VAL A 284 -14.16 7.61 12.14
N LEU A 285 -13.36 8.34 12.93
CA LEU A 285 -12.48 7.78 13.95
C LEU A 285 -13.20 7.44 15.26
N LYS A 286 -14.41 7.97 15.49
CA LYS A 286 -15.19 7.73 16.72
C LYS A 286 -15.99 6.42 16.68
N LYS A 287 -16.10 5.77 15.53
CA LYS A 287 -16.89 4.54 15.39
C LYS A 287 -16.25 3.38 16.18
N PRO A 288 -17.00 2.64 17.01
CA PRO A 288 -16.46 1.52 17.78
C PRO A 288 -15.72 0.48 16.93
N GLU A 289 -16.28 0.16 15.76
CA GLU A 289 -15.66 -0.75 14.78
C GLU A 289 -14.30 -0.28 14.25
N MET A 290 -14.06 1.04 14.20
CA MET A 290 -12.76 1.60 13.81
C MET A 290 -11.77 1.52 14.96
N ILE A 291 -12.21 1.81 16.19
CA ILE A 291 -11.39 1.69 17.40
C ILE A 291 -10.89 0.23 17.54
N GLU A 292 -11.80 -0.74 17.40
CA GLU A 292 -11.45 -2.17 17.46
C GLU A 292 -10.46 -2.59 16.36
N LYS A 293 -10.67 -2.10 15.13
CA LYS A 293 -9.80 -2.42 14.00
C LYS A 293 -8.41 -1.82 14.15
N LEU A 294 -8.29 -0.56 14.58
CA LEU A 294 -7.02 0.16 14.62
C LEU A 294 -6.25 -0.07 15.91
N GLY A 295 -6.96 -0.20 17.02
CA GLY A 295 -6.42 -0.11 18.37
C GLY A 295 -5.15 -0.93 18.64
N PRO A 296 -5.15 -2.24 18.35
CA PRO A 296 -3.98 -3.09 18.57
C PRO A 296 -2.72 -2.59 17.85
N ASP A 297 -2.85 -2.11 16.60
CA ASP A 297 -1.70 -1.61 15.83
C ASP A 297 -1.28 -0.21 16.25
N ILE A 298 -2.20 0.63 16.73
CA ILE A 298 -1.84 1.95 17.26
C ILE A 298 -1.04 1.80 18.55
N ILE A 299 -1.42 0.88 19.43
CA ILE A 299 -0.66 0.57 20.66
C ILE A 299 0.75 0.13 20.28
N ASP A 300 0.85 -0.85 19.39
CA ASP A 300 2.12 -1.37 18.89
C ASP A 300 2.99 -0.30 18.22
N PHE A 301 2.36 0.59 17.44
CA PHE A 301 3.02 1.74 16.81
C PHE A 301 3.63 2.70 17.84
N VAL A 302 2.87 3.08 18.87
CA VAL A 302 3.38 4.04 19.87
C VAL A 302 4.48 3.46 20.75
N GLU A 303 4.36 2.18 21.09
CA GLU A 303 5.34 1.49 21.94
C GLU A 303 6.68 1.31 21.22
N ARG A 304 6.64 0.89 19.95
CA ARG A 304 7.86 0.52 19.23
C ARG A 304 8.53 1.68 18.50
N HIS A 305 7.75 2.65 18.02
CA HIS A 305 8.30 3.67 17.10
C HIS A 305 8.21 5.09 17.63
N VAL A 306 7.22 5.41 18.47
CA VAL A 306 6.97 6.80 18.86
C VAL A 306 7.71 7.19 20.13
N SER A 307 7.77 6.29 21.11
CA SER A 307 8.37 6.57 22.43
C SER A 307 9.84 7.03 22.37
N GLY A 308 10.58 6.65 21.32
CA GLY A 308 11.96 7.08 21.09
C GLY A 308 12.14 8.37 20.27
N LEU A 309 11.12 8.80 19.52
CA LEU A 309 11.23 9.97 18.62
C LEU A 309 11.16 11.32 19.36
N ASN A 310 10.59 11.34 20.57
CA ASN A 310 10.48 12.55 21.40
C ASN A 310 11.71 12.80 22.28
N GLN A 311 12.71 11.90 22.26
CA GLN A 311 13.93 11.98 23.07
C GLN A 311 15.18 12.36 22.25
N SER A 312 15.04 12.53 20.93
CA SER A 312 16.09 12.87 19.97
C SER A 312 15.94 14.30 19.46
#